data_AF-A0A7J3U675-F1
#
_entry.id   AF-A0A7J3U675-F1
#
_cell.length_a   1.000
_cell.length_b   1.000
_cell.length_c   1.000
_cell.angle_alpha   90.00
_cell.angle_beta   90.00
_cell.angle_gamma   90.00
#
_symmetry.space_group_name_H-M   'P 1'
#
loop_
_entity.id
_entity.type
_entity.pdbx_description
1 polymer ?
#
loop_
_entity_poly.entity_id
_entity_poly.type
_entity_poly.pdbx_seq_one_letter_code
_entity_poly.pdbx_strand_id
1 'polypeptide(L)'
;AQRTGLLGDVISKGGQYQLESNYIFTFAHGSYYLFEAGDMLEFDQFGLGLKTGLSGKGTYDVRHVVNMDYGPSMAFIESCLVGKTEGLSPYNTLSQAFLHAGVDAFIASTRYTADPGYLEPGLIFEGFGIWGYINATLSLKLKGEYPDMHFGSLIASTYILDLISNDSTTGMALRNAKNAYLPADANSTFLWTPPLDDGLKSGGGTKVLDKKYVAIHEFVLYGDPAFNPYEPVNGK
;
A
#
# COMPACT_ATOMS: atom_id res chain seq x y z
N ALA A 1 11.45 6.79 9.27
CA ALA A 1 12.76 6.84 9.96
C ALA A 1 13.68 5.72 9.44
N GLN A 2 14.94 6.04 9.17
CA GLN A 2 15.95 5.10 8.65
C GLN A 2 16.48 4.22 9.79
N ARG A 3 16.42 2.89 9.65
CA ARG A 3 16.99 1.97 10.66
C ARG A 3 18.46 1.71 10.37
N THR A 4 19.31 1.97 11.36
CA THR A 4 20.72 1.58 11.39
C THR A 4 20.88 0.19 11.99
N GLY A 5 21.74 -0.62 11.38
CA GLY A 5 22.05 -1.96 11.88
C GLY A 5 22.94 -1.95 13.10
N LEU A 6 23.21 -3.16 13.62
CA LEU A 6 24.00 -3.38 14.83
C LEU A 6 25.42 -2.77 14.76
N LEU A 7 25.94 -2.57 13.55
CA LEU A 7 27.28 -2.00 13.28
C LEU A 7 27.23 -0.53 12.84
N GLY A 8 26.07 0.14 12.93
CA GLY A 8 25.90 1.51 12.44
C GLY A 8 25.71 1.62 10.92
N ASP A 9 25.84 0.51 10.19
CA ASP A 9 25.58 0.48 8.75
C ASP A 9 24.10 0.71 8.46
N VAL A 10 23.82 1.56 7.48
CA VAL A 10 22.47 1.78 6.96
C VAL A 10 21.98 0.48 6.30
N ILE A 11 21.02 -0.19 6.94
CA ILE A 11 20.42 -1.44 6.40
C ILE A 11 19.56 -1.14 5.16
N SER A 12 18.99 0.07 5.07
CA SER A 12 18.25 0.52 3.88
C SER A 12 18.22 2.05 3.78
N LYS A 13 18.28 2.57 2.55
CA LYS A 13 18.15 4.01 2.23
C LYS A 13 16.69 4.46 2.02
N GLY A 14 15.73 3.70 2.55
CA GLY A 14 14.30 3.93 2.31
C GLY A 14 13.84 5.35 2.65
N GLY A 15 14.25 5.87 3.81
CA GLY A 15 13.91 7.23 4.23
C GLY A 15 14.49 8.31 3.34
N GLN A 16 15.76 8.16 2.93
CA GLN A 16 16.41 9.08 1.99
C GLN A 16 15.68 9.09 0.63
N TYR A 17 15.43 7.90 0.06
CA TYR A 17 14.74 7.81 -1.22
C TYR A 17 13.33 8.38 -1.16
N GLN A 18 12.61 8.19 -0.05
CA GLN A 18 11.28 8.75 0.11
C GLN A 18 11.30 10.29 0.14
N LEU A 19 12.29 10.90 0.79
CA LEU A 19 12.49 12.36 0.80
C LEU A 19 12.84 12.93 -0.58
N GLU A 20 13.58 12.16 -1.37
CA GLU A 20 14.04 12.54 -2.72
C GLU A 20 13.02 12.17 -3.83
N SER A 21 11.86 11.63 -3.49
CA SER A 21 10.87 11.11 -4.46
C SER A 21 9.73 12.10 -4.71
N ASN A 22 9.41 12.33 -5.99
CA ASN A 22 8.15 12.99 -6.40
C ASN A 22 6.94 12.05 -6.27
N TYR A 23 7.20 10.73 -6.41
CA TYR A 23 6.21 9.66 -6.34
C TYR A 23 6.58 8.69 -5.23
N ILE A 24 5.79 8.72 -4.16
CA ILE A 24 5.92 7.79 -3.04
C ILE A 24 4.78 6.78 -3.14
N PHE A 25 5.10 5.54 -3.49
CA PHE A 25 4.18 4.42 -3.32
C PHE A 25 4.68 3.52 -2.21
N THR A 26 3.79 3.10 -1.32
CA THR A 26 4.13 2.12 -0.30
C THR A 26 2.95 1.18 -0.10
N PHE A 27 3.27 -0.11 -0.10
CA PHE A 27 2.38 -1.18 0.30
C PHE A 27 2.87 -1.69 1.66
N ALA A 28 2.07 -1.51 2.71
CA ALA A 28 2.52 -1.63 4.08
C ALA A 28 1.42 -2.06 5.05
N HIS A 29 1.83 -2.51 6.24
CA HIS A 29 0.93 -2.58 7.39
C HIS A 29 0.91 -1.23 8.09
N GLY A 30 -0.22 -0.89 8.69
CA GLY A 30 -0.41 0.45 9.20
C GLY A 30 -1.57 0.60 10.15
N SER A 31 -1.53 1.74 10.81
CA SER A 31 -2.55 2.29 11.67
C SER A 31 -2.58 3.80 11.46
N TYR A 32 -3.51 4.50 12.10
CA TYR A 32 -3.71 5.94 11.92
C TYR A 32 -2.46 6.80 12.25
N TYR A 33 -1.50 6.27 13.01
CA TYR A 33 -0.30 6.99 13.46
C TYR A 33 1.02 6.41 12.92
N LEU A 34 1.00 5.27 12.20
CA LEU A 34 2.21 4.67 11.62
C LEU A 34 1.91 3.79 10.41
N PHE A 35 2.91 3.61 9.55
CA PHE A 35 2.99 2.45 8.67
C PHE A 35 4.40 1.85 8.69
N GLU A 36 4.49 0.57 8.38
CA GLU A 36 5.73 -0.15 8.19
C GLU A 36 5.60 -1.19 7.09
N ALA A 37 6.68 -1.39 6.35
CA ALA A 37 6.77 -2.49 5.41
C ALA A 37 6.73 -3.80 6.22
N GLY A 38 5.60 -4.50 6.23
CA GLY A 38 5.54 -5.82 6.85
C GLY A 38 6.01 -6.91 5.89
N ASP A 39 6.23 -8.09 6.45
CA ASP A 39 6.64 -9.25 5.69
C ASP A 39 5.77 -10.46 6.04
N MET A 40 5.53 -11.29 5.04
CA MET A 40 4.82 -12.56 5.14
C MET A 40 5.57 -13.57 6.04
N LEU A 41 6.88 -13.41 6.24
CA LEU A 41 7.70 -14.26 7.10
C LEU A 41 8.18 -13.56 8.38
N GLU A 42 7.37 -12.63 8.93
CA GLU A 42 7.67 -12.06 10.23
C GLU A 42 7.39 -13.09 11.35
N PHE A 43 8.41 -13.88 11.71
CA PHE A 43 8.37 -14.84 12.83
C PHE A 43 8.46 -14.15 14.20
N ASP A 44 8.35 -12.83 14.26
CA ASP A 44 8.44 -12.04 15.48
C ASP A 44 7.18 -12.11 16.35
N GLN A 45 6.10 -12.75 15.88
CA GLN A 45 4.95 -13.09 16.72
C GLN A 45 5.33 -13.98 17.92
N PHE A 46 6.47 -14.66 17.86
CA PHE A 46 7.04 -15.46 18.95
C PHE A 46 8.16 -14.75 19.73
N GLY A 47 8.44 -13.46 19.46
CA GLY A 47 9.51 -12.70 20.12
C GLY A 47 10.93 -13.17 19.77
N LEU A 48 11.09 -13.86 18.64
CA LEU A 48 12.37 -14.45 18.21
C LEU A 48 13.26 -13.48 17.42
N GLY A 49 12.79 -12.27 17.10
CA GLY A 49 13.58 -11.27 16.35
C GLY A 49 13.97 -11.69 14.93
N LEU A 50 13.38 -12.78 14.41
CA LEU A 50 13.57 -13.26 13.04
C LEU A 50 12.70 -12.42 12.11
N LYS A 51 13.27 -11.29 11.73
CA LYS A 51 12.66 -10.17 11.04
C LYS A 51 13.29 -10.16 9.65
N THR A 52 12.50 -10.40 8.63
CA THR A 52 12.95 -10.47 7.23
C THR A 52 13.41 -9.11 6.70
N GLY A 53 14.04 -9.10 5.52
CA GLY A 53 14.58 -7.91 4.89
C GLY A 53 13.57 -6.76 4.64
N LEU A 54 12.26 -7.02 4.53
CA LEU A 54 11.24 -5.96 4.30
C LEU A 54 10.90 -5.18 5.58
N SER A 55 10.72 -5.86 6.71
CA SER A 55 10.51 -5.23 8.02
C SER A 55 11.71 -4.39 8.49
N GLY A 56 12.88 -4.60 7.88
CA GLY A 56 14.07 -3.73 8.00
C GLY A 56 14.10 -2.50 7.08
N LYS A 57 13.10 -2.31 6.19
CA LYS A 57 13.06 -1.18 5.22
C LYS A 57 12.54 0.14 5.78
N GLY A 58 12.05 0.11 7.03
CA GLY A 58 11.74 1.32 7.80
C GLY A 58 10.29 1.36 8.29
N THR A 59 10.13 2.06 9.40
CA THR A 59 8.83 2.42 10.01
C THR A 59 8.69 3.94 9.90
N TYR A 60 7.47 4.40 9.59
CA TYR A 60 7.12 5.81 9.50
C TYR A 60 5.95 6.07 10.42
N ASP A 61 6.22 6.69 11.55
CA ASP A 61 5.21 7.15 12.49
C ASP A 61 5.21 8.67 12.58
N VAL A 62 4.10 9.19 13.10
CA VAL A 62 3.85 10.62 13.23
C VAL A 62 5.02 11.36 13.91
N ARG A 63 5.62 10.81 14.98
CA ARG A 63 6.66 11.53 15.74
C ARG A 63 7.94 11.76 14.94
N HIS A 64 8.21 10.88 13.98
CA HIS A 64 9.36 11.02 13.11
C HIS A 64 9.02 11.83 11.87
N VAL A 65 7.87 11.55 11.23
CA VAL A 65 7.47 12.21 9.97
C VAL A 65 7.28 13.72 10.16
N VAL A 66 6.77 14.19 11.30
CA VAL A 66 6.59 15.64 11.55
C VAL A 66 7.89 16.44 11.56
N ASN A 67 9.04 15.77 11.69
CA ASN A 67 10.37 16.39 11.66
C ASN A 67 11.13 16.11 10.35
N MET A 68 10.46 15.50 9.38
CA MET A 68 11.01 15.26 8.05
C MET A 68 10.71 16.46 7.14
N ASP A 69 11.56 16.70 6.15
CA ASP A 69 11.46 17.81 5.20
C ASP A 69 11.25 17.24 3.80
N TYR A 70 10.00 16.85 3.50
CA TYR A 70 9.62 16.37 2.18
C TYR A 70 9.52 17.55 1.20
N GLY A 71 9.90 17.28 -0.04
CA GLY A 71 9.56 18.17 -1.15
C GLY A 71 8.14 17.93 -1.68
N PRO A 72 7.66 18.83 -2.58
CA PRO A 72 6.43 18.67 -3.34
C PRO A 72 6.37 17.28 -3.98
N SER A 73 5.47 16.45 -3.47
CA SER A 73 5.35 15.05 -3.86
C SER A 73 3.93 14.57 -3.70
N MET A 74 3.62 13.49 -4.39
CA MET A 74 2.45 12.68 -4.09
C MET A 74 2.88 11.45 -3.28
N ALA A 75 2.04 11.03 -2.35
CA ALA A 75 2.18 9.78 -1.61
C ALA A 75 0.90 8.96 -1.69
N PHE A 76 0.99 7.73 -2.20
CA PHE A 76 -0.07 6.73 -2.12
C PHE A 76 0.39 5.63 -1.18
N ILE A 77 -0.20 5.60 0.02
CA ILE A 77 0.07 4.58 1.03
C ILE A 77 -1.08 3.60 1.05
N GLU A 78 -0.86 2.47 0.37
CA GLU A 78 -1.72 1.30 0.44
C GLU A 78 -1.44 0.63 1.80
N SER A 79 -2.36 0.85 2.74
CA SER A 79 -2.30 0.31 4.08
C SER A 79 -3.60 0.57 4.86
N CYS A 80 -3.87 -0.24 5.87
CA CYS A 80 -5.01 -0.05 6.76
C CYS A 80 -4.90 1.25 7.56
N LEU A 81 -5.99 2.03 7.61
CA LEU A 81 -6.21 3.15 8.53
C LEU A 81 -5.21 4.33 8.46
N VAL A 82 -4.18 4.29 7.63
CA VAL A 82 -3.17 5.37 7.52
C VAL A 82 -3.81 6.71 7.11
N GLY A 83 -4.91 6.66 6.35
CA GLY A 83 -5.70 7.82 5.99
C GLY A 83 -6.73 8.23 7.03
N LYS A 84 -6.86 7.55 8.18
CA LYS A 84 -7.93 7.83 9.14
C LYS A 84 -7.67 9.13 9.91
N THR A 85 -8.65 10.02 9.89
CA THR A 85 -8.65 11.29 10.64
C THR A 85 -9.85 11.43 11.58
N GLU A 86 -10.92 10.69 11.34
CA GLU A 86 -12.18 10.76 12.06
C GLU A 86 -12.04 10.37 13.55
N GLY A 87 -12.45 11.28 14.44
CA GLY A 87 -12.41 11.05 15.89
C GLY A 87 -11.00 11.06 16.48
N LEU A 88 -10.00 11.54 15.73
CA LEU A 88 -8.60 11.58 16.15
C LEU A 88 -8.10 13.02 16.21
N SER A 89 -7.12 13.28 17.09
CA SER A 89 -6.37 14.52 17.05
C SER A 89 -5.56 14.60 15.75
N PRO A 90 -5.61 15.69 14.97
CA PRO A 90 -4.81 15.84 13.75
C PRO A 90 -3.31 15.63 13.99
N TYR A 91 -2.81 16.03 15.17
CA TYR A 91 -1.40 15.84 15.57
C TYR A 91 -1.00 14.38 15.78
N ASN A 92 -1.96 13.45 15.79
CA ASN A 92 -1.72 12.01 15.91
C ASN A 92 -2.06 11.25 14.63
N THR A 93 -2.35 11.95 13.54
CA THR A 93 -2.72 11.34 12.26
C THR A 93 -1.58 11.43 11.27
N LEU A 94 -1.22 10.28 10.70
CA LEU A 94 -0.05 10.16 9.84
C LEU A 94 -0.25 10.93 8.52
N SER A 95 -1.44 10.86 7.93
CA SER A 95 -1.77 11.62 6.72
C SER A 95 -1.50 13.12 6.88
N GLN A 96 -1.88 13.70 8.02
CA GLN A 96 -1.66 15.12 8.30
C GLN A 96 -0.19 15.43 8.60
N ALA A 97 0.53 14.50 9.25
CA ALA A 97 1.97 14.63 9.46
C ALA A 97 2.73 14.70 8.12
N PHE A 98 2.38 13.90 7.13
CA PHE A 98 2.99 13.96 5.80
C PHE A 98 2.70 15.27 5.07
N LEU A 99 1.46 15.76 5.12
CA LEU A 99 1.12 17.07 4.55
C LEU A 99 1.91 18.20 5.21
N HIS A 100 2.00 18.19 6.54
CA HIS A 100 2.77 19.18 7.29
C HIS A 100 4.28 19.11 7.01
N ALA A 101 4.77 17.91 6.66
CA ALA A 101 6.17 17.69 6.33
C ALA A 101 6.52 18.07 4.89
N GLY A 102 5.55 18.46 4.05
CA GLY A 102 5.78 19.00 2.70
C GLY A 102 5.20 18.19 1.52
N VAL A 103 4.49 17.09 1.78
CA VAL A 103 3.78 16.34 0.73
C VAL A 103 2.53 17.12 0.28
N ASP A 104 2.33 17.26 -1.04
CA ASP A 104 1.22 18.05 -1.61
C ASP A 104 -0.07 17.24 -1.80
N ALA A 105 0.06 15.93 -1.99
CA ALA A 105 -1.07 15.01 -2.10
C ALA A 105 -0.79 13.69 -1.39
N PHE A 106 -1.60 13.34 -0.39
CA PHE A 106 -1.48 12.11 0.38
C PHE A 106 -2.76 11.27 0.24
N ILE A 107 -2.65 10.10 -0.36
CA ILE A 107 -3.74 9.16 -0.62
C ILE A 107 -3.54 7.94 0.26
N ALA A 108 -4.54 7.62 1.08
CA ALA A 108 -4.50 6.43 1.94
C ALA A 108 -5.90 5.97 2.36
N SER A 109 -6.00 4.73 2.85
CA SER A 109 -7.27 4.17 3.32
C SER A 109 -7.68 4.72 4.68
N THR A 110 -8.95 5.09 4.81
CA THR A 110 -9.58 5.48 6.09
C THR A 110 -10.12 4.28 6.89
N ARG A 111 -10.11 3.08 6.29
CA ARG A 111 -10.65 1.84 6.86
C ARG A 111 -9.63 0.71 6.74
N TYR A 112 -10.05 -0.50 7.09
CA TYR A 112 -9.26 -1.70 6.82
C TYR A 112 -9.34 -2.03 5.32
N THR A 113 -8.18 -2.03 4.66
CA THR A 113 -8.03 -2.39 3.24
C THR A 113 -8.02 -3.91 3.07
N ALA A 114 -8.44 -4.39 1.89
CA ALA A 114 -8.27 -5.78 1.48
C ALA A 114 -7.03 -5.86 0.61
N ASP A 115 -6.21 -6.88 0.84
CA ASP A 115 -4.99 -7.06 0.07
C ASP A 115 -4.78 -8.48 -0.46
N PRO A 116 -4.16 -8.61 -1.65
CA PRO A 116 -3.94 -9.89 -2.30
C PRO A 116 -3.03 -10.85 -1.54
N GLY A 117 -2.26 -10.38 -0.56
CA GLY A 117 -1.39 -11.23 0.27
C GLY A 117 -2.12 -12.30 1.08
N TYR A 118 -3.43 -12.15 1.28
CA TYR A 118 -4.28 -13.10 2.01
C TYR A 118 -4.92 -14.20 1.13
N LEU A 119 -4.63 -14.20 -0.18
CA LEU A 119 -5.54 -14.79 -1.18
C LEU A 119 -5.06 -16.10 -1.83
N GLU A 120 -4.01 -16.73 -1.28
CA GLU A 120 -3.54 -18.04 -1.72
C GLU A 120 -3.73 -19.08 -0.60
N PRO A 121 -4.34 -20.25 -0.89
CA PRO A 121 -4.55 -21.29 0.11
C PRO A 121 -3.19 -21.89 0.50
N GLY A 122 -2.77 -21.63 1.73
CA GLY A 122 -1.68 -22.40 2.34
C GLY A 122 -2.15 -23.83 2.58
N LEU A 123 -1.43 -24.82 2.04
CA LEU A 123 -1.74 -26.24 2.20
C LEU A 123 -1.64 -26.76 3.65
N ILE A 124 -1.03 -25.99 4.55
CA ILE A 124 -0.75 -26.39 5.94
C ILE A 124 -1.36 -25.40 6.95
N PHE A 125 -1.48 -24.12 6.57
CA PHE A 125 -2.20 -23.08 7.31
C PHE A 125 -2.97 -22.20 6.31
N GLU A 126 -4.29 -22.17 6.42
CA GLU A 126 -5.16 -21.30 5.63
C GLU A 126 -4.71 -19.83 5.82
N GLY A 127 -4.38 -19.12 4.74
CA GLY A 127 -3.91 -17.73 4.78
C GLY A 127 -2.39 -17.50 4.73
N PHE A 128 -1.55 -18.55 4.66
CA PHE A 128 -0.10 -18.40 4.44
C PHE A 128 0.29 -18.60 2.96
N GLY A 129 0.40 -17.50 2.21
CA GLY A 129 0.64 -17.44 0.76
C GLY A 129 2.05 -17.82 0.27
N ILE A 130 2.75 -18.74 0.94
CA ILE A 130 4.11 -19.18 0.53
C ILE A 130 4.09 -19.76 -0.89
N TRP A 131 3.05 -20.50 -1.25
CA TRP A 131 2.89 -21.04 -2.62
C TRP A 131 2.66 -19.93 -3.65
N GLY A 132 1.82 -18.94 -3.33
CA GLY A 132 1.65 -17.75 -4.18
C GLY A 132 2.96 -17.02 -4.38
N TYR A 133 3.77 -16.85 -3.33
CA TYR A 133 5.09 -16.24 -3.43
C TYR A 133 6.05 -17.04 -4.30
N ILE A 134 6.11 -18.36 -4.14
CA ILE A 134 6.95 -19.25 -4.97
C ILE A 134 6.49 -19.19 -6.43
N ASN A 135 5.19 -19.30 -6.69
CA ASN A 135 4.61 -19.27 -8.03
C ASN A 135 4.85 -17.91 -8.69
N ALA A 136 4.60 -16.80 -8.01
CA ALA A 136 4.91 -15.46 -8.52
C ALA A 136 6.39 -15.29 -8.80
N THR A 137 7.27 -15.79 -7.93
CA THR A 137 8.72 -15.77 -8.13
C THR A 137 9.14 -16.58 -9.37
N LEU A 138 8.55 -17.76 -9.57
CA LEU A 138 8.82 -18.61 -10.73
C LEU A 138 8.28 -17.98 -12.02
N SER A 139 7.04 -17.46 -12.02
CA SER A 139 6.46 -16.76 -13.16
C SER A 139 7.29 -15.54 -13.57
N LEU A 140 7.76 -14.75 -12.59
CA LEU A 140 8.65 -13.63 -12.87
C LEU A 140 9.99 -14.11 -13.45
N LYS A 141 10.63 -15.12 -12.86
CA LYS A 141 11.95 -15.60 -13.33
C LYS A 141 11.89 -16.32 -14.68
N LEU A 142 10.83 -17.05 -14.96
CA LEU A 142 10.72 -17.90 -16.15
C LEU A 142 9.99 -17.21 -17.31
N LYS A 143 9.03 -16.33 -17.02
CA LYS A 143 8.16 -15.70 -18.03
C LYS A 143 8.23 -14.17 -18.03
N GLY A 144 8.81 -13.55 -17.00
CA GLY A 144 8.78 -12.10 -16.84
C GLY A 144 7.41 -11.55 -16.45
N GLU A 145 6.49 -12.40 -16.01
CA GLU A 145 5.12 -12.03 -15.67
C GLU A 145 5.02 -11.68 -14.19
N TYR A 146 4.54 -10.46 -13.89
CA TYR A 146 4.18 -10.04 -12.54
C TYR A 146 2.77 -10.54 -12.18
N PRO A 147 2.47 -10.76 -10.89
CA PRO A 147 1.13 -11.11 -10.46
C PRO A 147 0.14 -9.97 -10.74
N ASP A 148 -1.11 -10.34 -11.04
CA ASP A 148 -2.18 -9.38 -11.22
C ASP A 148 -2.42 -8.57 -9.94
N MET A 149 -2.67 -7.28 -10.12
CA MET A 149 -2.98 -6.37 -9.02
C MET A 149 -4.48 -6.37 -8.75
N HIS A 150 -4.84 -6.32 -7.48
CA HIS A 150 -6.23 -6.34 -7.00
C HIS A 150 -6.45 -5.31 -5.89
N PHE A 151 -7.71 -4.98 -5.62
CA PHE A 151 -8.09 -4.03 -4.55
C PHE A 151 -7.28 -2.71 -4.59
N GLY A 152 -6.72 -2.29 -3.45
CA GLY A 152 -5.97 -1.04 -3.31
C GLY A 152 -4.77 -0.95 -4.25
N SER A 153 -4.07 -2.05 -4.48
CA SER A 153 -2.93 -2.10 -5.40
C SER A 153 -3.31 -1.84 -6.87
N LEU A 154 -4.50 -2.28 -7.30
CA LEU A 154 -5.02 -1.99 -8.63
C LEU A 154 -5.42 -0.51 -8.79
N ILE A 155 -6.04 0.07 -7.74
CA ILE A 155 -6.36 1.50 -7.71
C ILE A 155 -5.07 2.32 -7.76
N ALA A 156 -4.07 1.97 -6.93
CA ALA A 156 -2.82 2.69 -6.83
C ALA A 156 -2.01 2.64 -8.14
N SER A 157 -1.90 1.47 -8.77
CA SER A 157 -1.21 1.34 -10.05
C SER A 157 -1.90 2.11 -11.16
N THR A 158 -3.23 2.01 -11.27
CA THR A 158 -4.00 2.78 -12.27
C THR A 158 -3.83 4.28 -12.05
N TYR A 159 -3.84 4.73 -10.78
CA TYR A 159 -3.60 6.11 -10.40
C TYR A 159 -2.20 6.60 -10.82
N ILE A 160 -1.14 5.88 -10.46
CA ILE A 160 0.25 6.25 -10.77
C ILE A 160 0.47 6.26 -12.29
N LEU A 161 -0.05 5.26 -13.00
CA LEU A 161 0.07 5.19 -14.45
C LEU A 161 -0.67 6.34 -15.15
N ASP A 162 -1.80 6.81 -14.62
CA ASP A 162 -2.54 7.97 -15.15
C ASP A 162 -1.75 9.27 -14.96
N LEU A 163 -1.09 9.44 -13.81
CA LEU A 163 -0.18 10.58 -13.57
C LEU A 163 0.97 10.59 -14.59
N ILE A 164 1.66 9.45 -14.74
CA ILE A 164 2.84 9.34 -15.61
C ILE A 164 2.46 9.48 -17.08
N SER A 165 1.45 8.74 -17.53
CA SER A 165 1.16 8.58 -18.97
C SER A 165 0.28 9.69 -19.53
N ASN A 166 -0.57 10.29 -18.70
CA ASN A 166 -1.60 11.23 -19.14
C ASN A 166 -1.42 12.65 -18.57
N ASP A 167 -0.31 12.95 -17.87
CA ASP A 167 -0.02 14.27 -17.29
C ASP A 167 -1.21 14.81 -16.46
N SER A 168 -1.83 13.92 -15.69
CA SER A 168 -3.07 14.21 -14.96
C SER A 168 -2.79 14.76 -13.56
N THR A 169 -3.70 15.58 -13.03
CA THR A 169 -3.63 15.97 -11.61
C THR A 169 -3.98 14.79 -10.70
N THR A 170 -3.52 14.83 -9.45
CA THR A 170 -3.79 13.77 -8.45
C THR A 170 -5.28 13.51 -8.26
N GLY A 171 -6.12 14.55 -8.25
CA GLY A 171 -7.57 14.41 -8.15
C GLY A 171 -8.20 13.76 -9.39
N MET A 172 -7.75 14.13 -10.60
CA MET A 172 -8.22 13.52 -11.84
C MET A 172 -7.81 12.05 -11.91
N ALA A 173 -6.55 11.75 -11.62
CA ALA A 173 -6.01 10.40 -11.63
C ALA A 173 -6.73 9.49 -10.64
N LEU A 174 -6.96 9.96 -9.41
CA LEU A 174 -7.61 9.11 -8.40
C LEU A 174 -9.07 8.84 -8.77
N ARG A 175 -9.78 9.85 -9.29
CA ARG A 175 -11.15 9.68 -9.81
C ARG A 175 -11.19 8.65 -10.94
N ASN A 176 -10.29 8.77 -11.92
CA ASN A 176 -10.22 7.87 -13.07
C ASN A 176 -9.91 6.43 -12.62
N ALA A 177 -8.92 6.25 -11.74
CA ALA A 177 -8.55 4.96 -11.18
C ALA A 177 -9.73 4.28 -10.46
N LYS A 178 -10.46 5.03 -9.63
CA LYS A 178 -11.66 4.52 -8.95
C LYS A 178 -12.78 4.12 -9.92
N ASN A 179 -12.99 4.88 -10.98
CA ASN A 179 -14.00 4.57 -12.00
C ASN A 179 -13.63 3.32 -12.82
N ALA A 180 -12.34 3.11 -13.08
CA ALA A 180 -11.84 1.94 -13.82
C ALA A 180 -11.76 0.66 -12.97
N TYR A 181 -11.61 0.81 -11.65
CA TYR A 181 -11.33 -0.29 -10.73
C TYR A 181 -12.41 -1.38 -10.72
N LEU A 182 -13.68 -1.03 -10.48
CA LEU A 182 -14.69 -2.07 -10.25
C LEU A 182 -14.92 -2.96 -11.48
N PRO A 183 -15.05 -2.43 -12.72
CA PRO A 183 -15.14 -3.26 -13.91
C PRO A 183 -13.90 -4.15 -14.12
N ALA A 184 -12.70 -3.64 -13.79
CA ALA A 184 -11.46 -4.38 -13.95
C ALA A 184 -11.34 -5.55 -12.96
N ASP A 185 -11.75 -5.35 -11.70
CA ASP A 185 -11.59 -6.36 -10.64
C ASP A 185 -12.86 -7.18 -10.38
N ALA A 186 -14.03 -6.84 -10.95
CA ALA A 186 -15.31 -7.48 -10.61
C ALA A 186 -15.32 -9.01 -10.74
N ASN A 187 -14.58 -9.55 -11.72
CA ASN A 187 -14.59 -10.97 -12.03
C ASN A 187 -13.50 -11.79 -11.35
N SER A 188 -12.52 -11.15 -10.70
CA SER A 188 -11.50 -11.87 -9.93
C SER A 188 -12.14 -12.59 -8.74
N THR A 189 -11.58 -13.75 -8.37
CA THR A 189 -12.11 -14.61 -7.30
C THR A 189 -11.04 -14.88 -6.28
N PHE A 190 -11.41 -14.87 -5.00
CA PHE A 190 -10.45 -14.95 -3.91
C PHE A 190 -10.85 -15.96 -2.85
N LEU A 191 -9.86 -16.68 -2.33
CA LEU A 191 -10.01 -17.52 -1.15
C LEU A 191 -9.68 -16.67 0.06
N TRP A 192 -10.73 -16.21 0.74
CA TRP A 192 -10.63 -15.18 1.76
C TRP A 192 -10.50 -15.81 3.15
N THR A 193 -9.57 -15.31 3.99
CA THR A 193 -9.37 -15.78 5.38
C THR A 193 -9.44 -14.60 6.36
N PRO A 194 -10.29 -14.64 7.41
CA PRO A 194 -11.30 -15.66 7.70
C PRO A 194 -12.48 -15.54 6.72
N PRO A 195 -13.07 -16.66 6.26
CA PRO A 195 -14.11 -16.63 5.24
C PRO A 195 -15.25 -15.69 5.61
N LEU A 196 -15.71 -14.88 4.65
CA LEU A 196 -16.88 -13.97 4.82
C LEU A 196 -18.23 -14.73 4.78
N ASP A 197 -18.16 -16.05 4.75
CA ASP A 197 -19.22 -17.05 4.61
C ASP A 197 -18.99 -18.09 5.72
N ASP A 198 -20.04 -18.54 6.40
CA ASP A 198 -20.00 -19.55 7.46
C ASP A 198 -19.50 -20.94 6.99
N GLY A 199 -19.25 -21.10 5.68
CA GLY A 199 -18.76 -22.31 5.05
C GLY A 199 -17.36 -22.17 4.46
N LEU A 200 -16.46 -23.06 4.89
CA LEU A 200 -15.23 -23.41 4.18
C LEU A 200 -15.58 -24.03 2.81
N LYS A 201 -15.69 -23.19 1.78
CA LYS A 201 -15.92 -23.65 0.41
C LYS A 201 -14.62 -24.20 -0.18
N SER A 202 -14.53 -25.52 -0.24
CA SER A 202 -13.47 -26.20 -0.98
C SER A 202 -13.63 -25.94 -2.48
N GLY A 203 -12.69 -25.20 -3.08
CA GLY A 203 -12.52 -25.13 -4.53
C GLY A 203 -13.42 -24.11 -5.23
N GLY A 204 -13.01 -22.84 -5.17
CA GLY A 204 -13.61 -21.75 -5.93
C GLY A 204 -13.69 -20.50 -5.06
N GLY A 205 -12.74 -19.59 -5.24
CA GLY A 205 -12.76 -18.30 -4.54
C GLY A 205 -14.08 -17.56 -4.78
N THR A 206 -14.44 -16.66 -3.86
CA THR A 206 -15.63 -15.82 -4.01
C THR A 206 -15.26 -14.50 -4.70
N LYS A 207 -16.18 -13.91 -5.45
CA LYS A 207 -15.94 -12.62 -6.13
C LYS A 207 -15.84 -11.43 -5.17
N VAL A 208 -16.34 -11.59 -3.94
CA VAL A 208 -16.34 -10.55 -2.87
C VAL A 208 -16.71 -9.15 -3.36
N LEU A 209 -17.76 -9.06 -4.19
CA LEU A 209 -18.18 -7.79 -4.81
C LEU A 209 -18.45 -6.70 -3.78
N ASP A 210 -18.98 -7.06 -2.61
CA ASP A 210 -19.21 -6.11 -1.52
C ASP A 210 -17.91 -5.48 -1.04
N LYS A 211 -16.86 -6.28 -0.79
CA LYS A 211 -15.56 -5.73 -0.37
C LYS A 211 -14.90 -4.91 -1.47
N LYS A 212 -15.01 -5.34 -2.74
CA LYS A 212 -14.52 -4.55 -3.89
C LYS A 212 -15.25 -3.21 -3.98
N TYR A 213 -16.56 -3.19 -3.78
CA TYR A 213 -17.34 -1.96 -3.75
C TYR A 213 -16.86 -1.02 -2.63
N VAL A 214 -16.63 -1.54 -1.42
CA VAL A 214 -16.11 -0.72 -0.31
C VAL A 214 -14.71 -0.17 -0.60
N ALA A 215 -13.83 -0.94 -1.26
CA ALA A 215 -12.46 -0.50 -1.61
C ALA A 215 -12.43 0.82 -2.41
N ILE A 216 -13.44 1.09 -3.24
CA ILE A 216 -13.58 2.36 -3.99
C ILE A 216 -13.66 3.57 -3.04
N HIS A 217 -14.31 3.39 -1.90
CA HIS A 217 -14.59 4.44 -0.92
C HIS A 217 -13.52 4.57 0.16
N GLU A 218 -12.61 3.59 0.27
CA GLU A 218 -11.62 3.53 1.33
C GLU A 218 -10.52 4.57 1.19
N PHE A 219 -10.01 4.73 -0.04
CA PHE A 219 -8.89 5.63 -0.33
C PHE A 219 -9.35 7.08 -0.46
N VAL A 220 -8.83 7.95 0.39
CA VAL A 220 -9.15 9.38 0.39
C VAL A 220 -7.88 10.16 0.04
N LEU A 221 -8.05 11.21 -0.76
CA LEU A 221 -7.01 12.19 -1.06
C LEU A 221 -7.06 13.31 -0.04
N TYR A 222 -5.92 13.56 0.60
CA TYR A 222 -5.64 14.73 1.43
C TYR A 222 -4.64 15.62 0.68
N GLY A 223 -4.84 16.94 0.72
CA GLY A 223 -4.01 17.88 -0.05
C GLY A 223 -4.73 18.45 -1.26
N ASP A 224 -3.98 18.94 -2.25
CA ASP A 224 -4.54 19.62 -3.42
C ASP A 224 -4.89 18.63 -4.55
N PRO A 225 -6.17 18.41 -4.89
CA PRO A 225 -6.55 17.56 -6.03
C PRO A 225 -6.13 18.12 -7.40
N ALA A 226 -5.76 19.41 -7.48
CA ALA A 226 -5.22 20.02 -8.68
C ALA A 226 -3.69 19.91 -8.78
N PHE A 227 -3.01 19.38 -7.75
CA PHE A 227 -1.58 19.14 -7.81
C PHE A 227 -1.24 18.20 -8.96
N ASN A 228 -0.27 18.59 -9.78
CA ASN A 228 0.29 17.78 -10.85
C ASN A 228 1.78 17.51 -10.53
N PRO A 229 2.15 16.30 -10.09
CA PRO A 229 3.53 15.98 -9.74
C PRO A 229 4.44 16.01 -10.97
N TYR A 230 5.64 16.57 -10.81
CA TYR A 230 6.65 16.61 -11.87
C TYR A 230 6.99 15.21 -12.38
N GLU A 231 6.93 15.03 -13.69
CA GLU A 231 7.26 13.77 -14.36
C GLU A 231 8.22 14.05 -15.55
N PRO A 232 9.46 13.53 -15.52
CA PRO A 232 10.44 13.78 -16.58
C PRO A 232 9.94 13.51 -17.99
N VAL A 233 9.11 12.48 -18.20
CA VAL A 233 8.60 12.13 -19.55
C VAL A 233 7.63 13.17 -20.10
N ASN A 234 7.00 13.97 -19.25
CA ASN A 234 6.06 15.03 -19.63
C ASN A 234 6.75 16.39 -19.81
N GLY A 235 8.04 16.49 -19.46
CA GLY A 235 8.85 17.69 -19.63
C GLY A 235 8.41 18.87 -18.76
N LYS A 236 7.65 18.60 -17.69
CA LYS A 236 7.07 19.59 -16.77
C LYS A 236 6.98 19.04 -15.36
#